data_AF-A0A317C0E7-F1
#
_entry.id   AF-A0A317C0E7-F1
#
_cell.length_a   1.000
_cell.length_b   1.000
_cell.length_c   1.000
_cell.angle_alpha   90.00
_cell.angle_beta   90.00
_cell.angle_gamma   90.00
#
_symmetry.space_group_name_H-M   'P 1'
#
loop_
_entity.id
_entity.type
_entity.pdbx_description
1 polymer ?
#
loop_
_entity_poly.entity_id
_entity_poly.type
_entity_poly.pdbx_seq_one_letter_code
_entity_poly.pdbx_strand_id
1 'polypeptide(L)'
;STQIGDIAIHLHSAIEPWHVLGEESGSQGTARYVDSSLERIQVSIEGLTDSRYILVCNGQRVPLKSTGKHGEYVAGIRYRAWNPPSALHPTIGVHAPLVLDLVDTWNDRSVGGCTYHVAHPGGLNPESSPINPLEAESRRISRFWEFGHTPVSISNPGYQESAREVVEHTSSESSFSNLPLKETKEYPYTLDLRNTL
;
A
#
# COMPACT_ATOMS: atom_id res chain seq x y z
N SER A 1 1.54 -13.86 -2.98
CA SER A 1 0.05 -13.89 -2.93
C SER A 1 -0.35 -14.47 -1.60
N THR A 2 -1.57 -14.26 -1.15
CA THR A 2 -2.12 -14.90 0.06
C THR A 2 -3.48 -15.49 -0.24
N GLN A 3 -3.82 -16.59 0.44
CA GLN A 3 -5.09 -17.30 0.29
C GLN A 3 -5.89 -17.19 1.59
N ILE A 4 -7.15 -16.73 1.50
CA ILE A 4 -8.06 -16.52 2.63
C ILE A 4 -9.38 -17.24 2.32
N GLY A 5 -9.53 -18.47 2.83
CA GLY A 5 -10.64 -19.34 2.41
C GLY A 5 -10.58 -19.58 0.89
N ASP A 6 -11.67 -19.23 0.19
CA ASP A 6 -11.76 -19.34 -1.28
C ASP A 6 -11.27 -18.08 -2.01
N ILE A 7 -10.80 -17.05 -1.29
CA ILE A 7 -10.39 -15.76 -1.85
C ILE A 7 -8.86 -15.69 -1.95
N ALA A 8 -8.35 -15.42 -3.15
CA ALA A 8 -6.93 -15.26 -3.40
C ALA A 8 -6.58 -13.78 -3.62
N ILE A 9 -5.56 -13.26 -2.95
CA ILE A 9 -5.05 -11.89 -3.14
C ILE A 9 -3.65 -11.95 -3.75
N HIS A 10 -3.49 -11.27 -4.88
CA HIS A 10 -2.24 -11.16 -5.61
C HIS A 10 -1.77 -9.72 -5.65
N LEU A 11 -0.49 -9.51 -5.34
CA LEU A 11 0.17 -8.22 -5.49
C LEU A 11 1.11 -8.29 -6.68
N HIS A 12 1.01 -7.30 -7.55
CA HIS A 12 1.83 -7.15 -8.73
C HIS A 12 2.50 -5.78 -8.69
N SER A 13 3.78 -5.71 -9.05
CA SER A 13 4.43 -4.43 -9.30
C SER A 13 3.73 -3.75 -10.48
N ALA A 14 3.39 -2.48 -10.35
CA ALA A 14 2.78 -1.69 -11.40
C ALA A 14 3.68 -0.51 -11.76
N ILE A 15 3.62 -0.07 -13.01
CA ILE A 15 4.38 1.10 -13.47
C ILE A 15 3.79 2.34 -12.82
N GLU A 16 4.63 3.24 -12.30
CA GLU A 16 4.25 4.55 -11.78
C GLU A 16 5.09 5.63 -12.50
N PRO A 17 4.47 6.59 -13.20
CA PRO A 17 5.20 7.67 -13.82
C PRO A 17 5.73 8.65 -12.76
N TRP A 18 7.02 8.96 -12.83
CA TRP A 18 7.66 9.91 -11.93
C TRP A 18 7.70 11.31 -12.53
N HIS A 19 7.49 12.31 -11.68
CA HIS A 19 7.58 13.69 -12.09
C HIS A 19 9.04 14.12 -12.22
N VAL A 20 9.31 14.85 -13.30
CA VAL A 20 10.57 15.58 -13.46
C VAL A 20 10.38 16.97 -12.85
N LEU A 21 11.25 17.34 -11.93
CA LEU A 21 11.21 18.62 -11.22
C LEU A 21 11.99 19.70 -11.98
N GLY A 22 12.05 20.89 -11.38
CA GLY A 22 12.80 22.03 -11.92
C GLY A 22 14.29 21.75 -12.09
N GLU A 23 14.95 22.59 -12.88
CA GLU A 23 16.40 22.52 -13.09
C GLU A 23 17.14 22.94 -11.82
N GLU A 24 18.10 22.12 -11.40
CA GLU A 24 19.05 22.38 -10.33
C GLU A 24 20.46 22.54 -10.94
N SER A 25 21.20 23.54 -10.45
CA SER A 25 22.58 23.78 -10.84
C SER A 25 23.52 22.82 -10.10
N GLY A 26 24.17 21.94 -10.87
CA GLY A 26 25.22 21.03 -10.41
C GLY A 26 26.62 21.50 -10.82
N SER A 27 27.65 20.80 -10.34
CA SER A 27 29.06 21.12 -10.62
C SER A 27 29.45 20.97 -12.11
N GLN A 28 28.67 20.23 -12.90
CA GLN A 28 28.93 19.95 -14.33
C GLN A 28 27.87 20.52 -15.29
N GLY A 29 26.87 21.26 -14.80
CA GLY A 29 25.78 21.79 -15.63
C GLY A 29 24.44 21.83 -14.88
N THR A 30 23.34 22.02 -15.60
CA THR A 30 21.99 21.94 -15.05
C THR A 30 21.39 20.55 -15.29
N ALA A 31 20.74 20.00 -14.27
CA ALA A 31 20.02 18.73 -14.35
C ALA A 31 18.62 18.89 -13.74
N ARG A 32 17.69 18.02 -14.10
CA ARG A 32 16.36 17.97 -13.47
C ARG A 32 16.25 16.75 -12.59
N TYR A 33 15.80 16.94 -11.35
CA TYR A 33 15.57 15.85 -10.42
C TYR A 33 14.34 15.05 -10.82
N VAL A 34 14.36 13.73 -10.65
CA VAL A 34 13.21 12.85 -10.87
C VAL A 34 12.72 12.37 -9.51
N ASP A 35 11.46 12.67 -9.19
CA ASP A 35 10.86 12.25 -7.92
C ASP A 35 10.53 10.75 -7.94
N SER A 36 11.49 9.94 -7.51
CA SER A 36 11.36 8.49 -7.40
C SER A 36 10.80 8.02 -6.05
N SER A 37 10.21 8.94 -5.26
CA SER A 37 9.62 8.61 -3.96
C SER A 37 8.35 7.77 -4.04
N LEU A 38 7.66 7.77 -5.19
CA LEU A 38 6.35 7.15 -5.36
C LEU A 38 6.43 5.82 -6.08
N GLU A 39 5.63 4.87 -5.64
CA GLU A 39 5.48 3.59 -6.31
C GLU A 39 4.01 3.22 -6.43
N ARG A 40 3.75 2.23 -7.28
CA ARG A 40 2.42 1.66 -7.45
C ARG A 40 2.49 0.14 -7.46
N ILE A 41 1.57 -0.47 -6.73
CA ILE A 41 1.25 -1.88 -6.87
C ILE A 41 -0.14 -2.02 -7.47
N GLN A 42 -0.36 -3.07 -8.24
CA GLN A 42 -1.67 -3.55 -8.60
C GLN A 42 -2.04 -4.69 -7.65
N VAL A 43 -3.23 -4.63 -7.08
CA VAL A 43 -3.85 -5.76 -6.41
C VAL A 43 -4.83 -6.43 -7.35
N SER A 44 -4.79 -7.76 -7.42
CA SER A 44 -5.81 -8.59 -8.04
C SER A 44 -6.40 -9.51 -6.97
N ILE A 45 -7.72 -9.67 -6.97
CA ILE A 45 -8.42 -10.59 -6.08
C ILE A 45 -9.25 -11.55 -6.92
N GLU A 46 -9.17 -12.83 -6.60
CA GLU A 46 -10.00 -13.89 -7.18
C GLU A 46 -10.89 -14.52 -6.10
N GLY A 47 -12.08 -14.99 -6.48
CA GLY A 47 -13.04 -15.63 -5.55
C GLY A 47 -13.85 -14.66 -4.69
N LEU A 48 -13.73 -13.34 -4.91
CA LEU A 48 -14.44 -12.33 -4.13
C LEU A 48 -15.96 -12.37 -4.44
N THR A 49 -16.79 -12.45 -3.40
CA THR A 49 -18.24 -12.25 -3.56
C THR A 49 -18.55 -10.76 -3.58
N ASP A 50 -19.22 -10.31 -4.64
CA ASP A 50 -19.60 -8.91 -4.79
C ASP A 50 -20.41 -8.41 -3.57
N SER A 51 -20.20 -7.15 -3.20
CA SER A 51 -20.92 -6.46 -2.12
C SER A 51 -20.70 -6.98 -0.68
N ARG A 52 -20.10 -8.16 -0.47
CA ARG A 52 -19.79 -8.69 0.88
C ARG A 52 -18.41 -8.30 1.38
N TYR A 53 -17.41 -8.30 0.53
CA TYR A 53 -16.03 -8.06 0.94
C TYR A 53 -15.52 -6.74 0.40
N ILE A 54 -14.71 -6.05 1.21
CA ILE A 54 -13.94 -4.89 0.79
C ILE A 54 -12.47 -5.15 1.08
N LEU A 55 -11.59 -4.57 0.26
CA LEU A 55 -10.17 -4.52 0.54
C LEU A 55 -9.83 -3.16 1.14
N VAL A 56 -9.07 -3.18 2.23
CA VAL A 56 -8.57 -1.99 2.92
C VAL A 56 -7.05 -2.02 2.88
N CYS A 57 -6.41 -0.89 2.62
CA CYS A 57 -4.96 -0.73 2.71
C CYS A 57 -4.66 0.42 3.67
N ASN A 58 -3.90 0.18 4.73
CA ASN A 58 -3.56 1.17 5.77
C ASN A 58 -4.79 1.98 6.26
N GLY A 59 -5.90 1.27 6.52
CA GLY A 59 -7.16 1.88 6.98
C GLY A 59 -7.98 2.60 5.90
N GLN A 60 -7.60 2.52 4.62
CA GLN A 60 -8.31 3.16 3.51
C GLN A 60 -8.89 2.14 2.54
N ARG A 61 -10.14 2.34 2.13
CA ARG A 61 -10.83 1.44 1.21
C ARG A 61 -10.20 1.50 -0.19
N VAL A 62 -9.84 0.33 -0.73
CA VAL A 62 -9.29 0.19 -2.07
C VAL A 62 -10.43 0.15 -3.11
N PRO A 63 -10.37 0.94 -4.20
CA PRO A 63 -11.40 0.99 -5.25
C PRO A 63 -11.30 -0.21 -6.20
N LEU A 64 -11.67 -1.39 -5.71
CA LEU A 64 -11.72 -2.62 -6.51
C LEU A 64 -12.69 -2.48 -7.69
N LYS A 65 -12.21 -2.84 -8.88
CA LYS A 65 -12.97 -2.85 -10.12
C LYS A 65 -13.04 -4.27 -10.68
N SER A 66 -14.24 -4.73 -11.02
CA SER A 66 -14.40 -6.04 -11.67
C SER A 66 -13.72 -6.06 -13.04
N THR A 67 -13.05 -7.17 -13.37
CA THR A 67 -12.46 -7.43 -14.69
C THR A 67 -13.48 -7.91 -15.72
N GLY A 68 -14.72 -8.21 -15.29
CA GLY A 68 -15.75 -8.87 -16.09
C GLY A 68 -15.78 -10.39 -15.92
N LYS A 69 -14.73 -11.00 -15.36
CA LYS A 69 -14.76 -12.39 -14.89
C LYS A 69 -15.40 -12.45 -13.51
N HIS A 70 -16.26 -13.44 -13.30
CA HIS A 70 -16.95 -13.62 -12.02
C HIS A 70 -15.96 -13.81 -10.88
N GLY A 71 -16.08 -12.98 -9.84
CA GLY A 71 -15.24 -13.04 -8.64
C GLY A 71 -13.83 -12.49 -8.82
N GLU A 72 -13.50 -11.87 -9.95
CA GLU A 72 -12.18 -11.27 -10.21
C GLU A 72 -12.26 -9.73 -10.20
N TYR A 73 -11.39 -9.12 -9.40
CA TYR A 73 -11.33 -7.68 -9.19
C TYR A 73 -9.90 -7.18 -9.16
N VAL A 74 -9.67 -5.96 -9.65
CA VAL A 74 -8.35 -5.32 -9.69
C VAL A 74 -8.42 -3.88 -9.21
N ALA A 75 -7.32 -3.39 -8.64
CA ALA A 75 -7.13 -1.97 -8.32
C ALA A 75 -5.65 -1.61 -8.26
N GLY A 76 -5.33 -0.33 -8.43
CA GLY A 76 -4.02 0.23 -8.11
C GLY A 76 -3.96 0.71 -6.66
N ILE A 77 -2.78 0.63 -6.04
CA ILE A 77 -2.46 1.31 -4.79
C ILE A 77 -1.17 2.08 -5.04
N ARG A 78 -1.28 3.41 -5.03
CA ARG A 78 -0.17 4.35 -5.14
C ARG A 78 0.23 4.79 -3.74
N TYR A 79 1.51 4.73 -3.45
CA TYR A 79 2.06 4.99 -2.12
C TYR A 79 3.43 5.65 -2.22
N ARG A 80 3.89 6.22 -1.11
CA ARG A 80 5.25 6.76 -1.00
C ARG A 80 6.16 5.68 -0.43
N ALA A 81 7.16 5.30 -1.20
CA ALA A 81 8.10 4.24 -0.89
C ALA A 81 9.27 4.72 0.00
N TRP A 82 9.74 5.95 -0.22
CA TRP A 82 10.82 6.56 0.55
C TRP A 82 10.71 8.10 0.48
N ASN A 83 11.52 8.84 1.23
CA ASN A 83 11.43 10.30 1.31
C ASN A 83 12.77 10.98 0.91
N PRO A 84 12.98 11.26 -0.40
CA PRO A 84 14.14 12.02 -0.84
C PRO A 84 14.06 13.49 -0.40
N PRO A 85 15.22 14.16 -0.22
CA PRO A 85 15.26 15.58 0.15
C PRO A 85 14.62 16.49 -0.90
N SER A 86 14.71 16.13 -2.18
CA SER A 86 14.12 16.89 -3.30
C SER A 86 12.77 16.33 -3.77
N ALA A 87 11.99 15.66 -2.92
CA ALA A 87 10.66 15.16 -3.30
C ALA A 87 9.68 16.30 -3.65
N LEU A 88 8.74 16.06 -4.57
CA LEU A 88 7.74 17.08 -4.97
C LEU A 88 6.86 17.53 -3.79
N HIS A 89 6.60 16.63 -2.84
CA HIS A 89 5.79 16.90 -1.65
C HIS A 89 6.55 16.46 -0.39
N PRO A 90 7.54 17.21 0.10
CA PRO A 90 8.45 16.74 1.16
C PRO A 90 7.78 16.51 2.52
N THR A 91 6.57 17.06 2.72
CA THR A 91 5.80 16.93 3.97
C THR A 91 5.03 15.62 4.11
N ILE A 92 4.91 14.84 3.04
CA ILE A 92 4.16 13.57 3.07
C ILE A 92 5.09 12.44 3.56
N GLY A 93 4.65 11.68 4.55
CA GLY A 93 5.43 10.57 5.10
C GLY A 93 5.57 9.37 4.14
N VAL A 94 6.45 8.43 4.51
CA VAL A 94 6.55 7.13 3.83
C VAL A 94 5.36 6.26 4.23
N HIS A 95 4.73 5.61 3.25
CA HIS A 95 3.55 4.77 3.43
C HIS A 95 3.94 3.29 3.44
N ALA A 96 4.96 2.92 4.20
CA ALA A 96 5.45 1.54 4.30
C ALA A 96 5.52 1.11 5.77
N PRO A 97 5.10 -0.12 6.11
CA PRO A 97 4.54 -1.14 5.20
C PRO A 97 3.13 -0.80 4.70
N LEU A 98 2.71 -1.49 3.64
CA LEU A 98 1.32 -1.56 3.19
C LEU A 98 0.68 -2.77 3.84
N VAL A 99 -0.25 -2.54 4.74
CA VAL A 99 -1.06 -3.56 5.41
C VAL A 99 -2.38 -3.65 4.66
N LEU A 100 -2.60 -4.78 3.97
CA LEU A 100 -3.83 -5.05 3.24
C LEU A 100 -4.71 -5.98 4.06
N ASP A 101 -5.93 -5.52 4.35
CA ASP A 101 -6.96 -6.22 5.10
C ASP A 101 -8.14 -6.54 4.18
N LEU A 102 -8.51 -7.82 4.10
CA LEU A 102 -9.76 -8.25 3.50
C LEU A 102 -10.83 -8.24 4.59
N VAL A 103 -11.83 -7.39 4.42
CA VAL A 103 -12.87 -7.18 5.44
C VAL A 103 -14.19 -7.75 4.95
N ASP A 104 -14.84 -8.54 5.80
CA ASP A 104 -16.23 -8.95 5.65
C ASP A 104 -17.15 -7.85 6.19
N THR A 105 -17.90 -7.19 5.32
CA THR A 105 -18.77 -6.06 5.69
C THR A 105 -19.99 -6.49 6.51
N TRP A 106 -20.37 -7.76 6.44
CA TRP A 106 -21.53 -8.27 7.19
C TRP A 106 -21.20 -8.50 8.66
N ASN A 107 -19.96 -8.92 8.94
CA ASN A 107 -19.46 -9.18 10.29
C ASN A 107 -18.56 -8.04 10.80
N ASP A 108 -18.36 -7.01 9.98
CA ASP A 108 -17.53 -5.84 10.24
C ASP A 108 -16.15 -6.16 10.82
N ARG A 109 -15.48 -7.15 10.22
CA ARG A 109 -14.18 -7.65 10.69
C ARG A 109 -13.25 -7.97 9.53
N SER A 110 -11.95 -7.82 9.78
CA SER A 110 -10.92 -8.39 8.89
C SER A 110 -10.97 -9.92 8.99
N VAL A 111 -11.04 -10.60 7.85
CA VAL A 111 -11.03 -12.06 7.74
C VAL A 111 -9.66 -12.61 7.35
N GLY A 112 -8.73 -11.74 6.97
CA GLY A 112 -7.38 -12.08 6.57
C GLY A 112 -6.72 -10.94 5.81
N GLY A 113 -5.48 -11.14 5.38
CA GLY A 113 -4.77 -10.12 4.64
C GLY A 113 -3.30 -10.43 4.41
N CYS A 114 -2.54 -9.44 4.00
CA CYS A 114 -1.09 -9.54 3.78
C CYS A 114 -0.41 -8.20 4.01
N THR A 115 0.89 -8.25 4.24
CA THR A 115 1.72 -7.06 4.43
C THR A 115 2.79 -7.00 3.33
N TYR A 116 2.94 -5.83 2.72
CA TYR A 116 3.99 -5.56 1.74
C TYR A 116 4.94 -4.48 2.28
N HIS A 117 6.23 -4.77 2.21
CA HIS A 117 7.30 -3.86 2.60
C HIS A 117 8.00 -3.33 1.35
N VAL A 118 8.43 -2.07 1.40
CA VAL A 118 9.21 -1.46 0.31
C VAL A 118 10.65 -1.98 0.30
N ALA A 119 11.18 -2.12 1.52
CA ALA A 119 12.51 -2.58 1.86
C ALA A 119 12.43 -3.87 2.67
N HIS A 120 13.57 -4.57 2.84
CA HIS A 120 13.60 -5.70 3.75
C HIS A 120 13.21 -5.24 5.18
N PRO A 121 12.23 -5.88 5.85
CA PRO A 121 11.72 -5.43 7.15
C PRO A 121 12.79 -5.39 8.25
N GLY A 122 13.83 -6.23 8.15
CA GLY A 122 15.00 -6.19 9.02
C GLY A 122 16.04 -5.09 8.73
N GLY A 123 15.76 -4.14 7.83
CA GLY A 123 16.65 -3.01 7.50
C GLY A 123 17.84 -3.35 6.61
N LEU A 124 18.00 -4.62 6.21
CA LEU A 124 19.08 -5.10 5.36
C LEU A 124 18.74 -4.90 3.89
N ASN A 125 18.91 -3.67 3.39
CA ASN A 125 18.83 -3.42 1.95
C ASN A 125 20.22 -3.61 1.32
N PRO A 126 20.33 -4.42 0.26
CA PRO A 126 21.60 -4.61 -0.42
C PRO A 126 22.02 -3.37 -1.21
N GLU A 127 23.25 -2.92 -1.01
CA GLU A 127 23.88 -1.83 -1.78
C GLU A 127 24.27 -2.25 -3.20
N SER A 128 24.34 -3.56 -3.47
CA SER A 128 24.76 -4.10 -4.76
C SER A 128 23.60 -4.68 -5.55
N SER A 129 23.73 -4.66 -6.87
CA SER A 129 22.87 -5.42 -7.77
C SER A 129 22.85 -6.91 -7.39
N PRO A 130 21.75 -7.61 -7.65
CA PRO A 130 21.68 -9.05 -7.39
C PRO A 130 22.70 -9.79 -8.26
N ILE A 131 23.45 -10.71 -7.67
CA ILE A 131 24.45 -11.55 -8.33
C ILE A 131 23.81 -12.55 -9.28
N ASN A 132 22.55 -12.94 -9.05
CA ASN A 132 21.82 -13.88 -9.89
C ASN A 132 20.29 -13.71 -9.76
N PRO A 133 19.49 -14.34 -10.65
CA PRO A 133 18.04 -14.26 -10.62
C PRO A 133 17.40 -14.78 -9.33
N LEU A 134 17.97 -15.81 -8.72
CA LEU A 134 17.47 -16.43 -7.48
C LEU A 134 17.61 -15.47 -6.29
N GLU A 135 18.71 -14.73 -6.21
CA GLU A 135 18.90 -13.69 -5.20
C GLU A 135 17.92 -12.53 -5.44
N ALA A 136 17.73 -12.11 -6.69
CA ALA A 136 16.74 -11.08 -7.03
C ALA A 136 15.32 -11.50 -6.64
N GLU A 137 14.97 -12.77 -6.85
CA GLU A 137 13.71 -13.36 -6.40
C GLU A 137 13.60 -13.42 -4.88
N SER A 138 14.64 -13.88 -4.18
CA SER A 138 14.69 -13.93 -2.71
C SER A 138 14.49 -12.54 -2.09
N ARG A 139 15.15 -11.52 -2.65
CA ARG A 139 14.97 -10.11 -2.26
C ARG A 139 13.51 -9.67 -2.47
N ARG A 140 12.87 -10.04 -3.57
CA ARG A 140 11.45 -9.74 -3.84
C ARG A 140 10.51 -10.45 -2.86
N ILE A 141 10.73 -11.73 -2.57
CA ILE A 141 9.91 -12.52 -1.65
C ILE A 141 10.00 -11.99 -0.23
N SER A 142 11.19 -11.58 0.22
CA SER A 142 11.41 -11.05 1.58
C SER A 142 10.56 -9.82 1.94
N ARG A 143 10.04 -9.14 0.92
CA ARG A 143 9.18 -7.95 1.05
C ARG A 143 7.69 -8.27 1.21
N PHE A 144 7.28 -9.52 1.05
CA PHE A 144 5.87 -9.90 1.12
C PHE A 144 5.63 -10.90 2.26
N TRP A 145 4.71 -10.55 3.16
CA TRP A 145 4.27 -11.41 4.26
C TRP A 145 2.80 -11.77 4.09
N GLU A 146 2.48 -13.05 4.22
CA GLU A 146 1.10 -13.57 4.21
C GLU A 146 0.35 -13.31 5.53
N PHE A 147 0.99 -12.64 6.48
CA PHE A 147 0.45 -12.27 7.79
C PHE A 147 0.69 -10.77 8.07
N GLY A 148 0.33 -10.31 9.27
CA GLY A 148 0.50 -8.92 9.70
C GLY A 148 -0.68 -7.99 9.34
N HIS A 149 -1.79 -8.56 8.89
CA HIS A 149 -3.07 -7.86 8.73
C HIS A 149 -3.69 -7.52 10.09
N THR A 150 -4.63 -6.59 10.13
CA THR A 150 -5.24 -6.06 11.36
C THR A 150 -6.42 -6.94 11.79
N PRO A 151 -6.35 -7.67 12.93
CA PRO A 151 -7.39 -8.64 13.30
C PRO A 151 -8.67 -8.03 13.89
N VAL A 152 -8.69 -6.73 14.20
CA VAL A 152 -9.81 -6.03 14.88
C VAL A 152 -10.09 -4.69 14.18
N SER A 153 -11.32 -4.18 14.31
CA SER A 153 -11.79 -2.87 13.83
C SER A 153 -10.75 -1.76 14.00
N ILE A 154 -10.51 -1.01 12.93
CA ILE A 154 -9.38 -0.08 12.80
C ILE A 154 -9.48 1.01 13.86
N SER A 155 -8.58 1.01 14.84
CA SER A 155 -7.96 2.26 15.27
C SER A 155 -6.80 2.51 14.30
N ASN A 156 -6.79 3.63 13.59
CA ASN A 156 -5.65 4.02 12.76
C ASN A 156 -4.71 4.89 13.59
N PRO A 157 -3.69 4.35 14.28
CA PRO A 157 -2.56 5.18 14.66
C PRO A 157 -1.70 5.28 13.41
N GLY A 158 -1.98 6.27 12.55
CA GLY A 158 -1.02 6.64 11.51
C GLY A 158 0.36 6.74 12.16
N TYR A 159 1.35 6.04 11.60
CA TYR A 159 2.75 5.95 12.04
C TYR A 159 3.07 6.78 13.32
N GLN A 160 2.96 6.17 14.49
CA GLN A 160 3.45 6.80 15.72
C GLN A 160 4.94 6.50 15.86
N GLU A 161 5.74 7.55 15.66
CA GLU A 161 7.09 7.62 16.19
C GLU A 161 7.02 7.35 17.70
N SER A 162 7.97 6.58 18.23
CA SER A 162 7.95 6.06 19.59
C SER A 162 8.02 7.18 20.64
N ALA A 163 6.89 7.79 20.96
CA ALA A 163 6.67 8.56 22.17
C ALA A 163 5.73 7.74 23.05
N ARG A 164 6.18 7.40 24.27
CA ARG A 164 5.39 6.72 25.27
C ARG A 164 4.31 7.68 25.79
N GLU A 165 3.21 7.79 25.10
CA GLU A 165 2.00 8.44 25.61
C GLU A 165 0.92 7.38 25.77
N VAL A 166 0.45 7.22 27.01
CA VAL A 166 -0.65 6.31 27.34
C VAL A 166 -1.92 6.98 26.85
N VAL A 167 -2.35 6.65 25.64
CA VAL A 167 -3.63 7.12 25.08
C VAL A 167 -4.74 6.27 25.70
N GLU A 168 -5.65 6.91 26.45
CA GLU A 168 -6.92 6.29 26.84
C GLU A 168 -7.65 5.85 25.57
N HIS A 169 -7.95 4.55 25.45
CA HIS A 169 -8.74 3.99 24.36
C HIS A 169 -10.18 4.51 24.43
N THR A 170 -10.40 5.74 23.95
CA THR A 170 -11.71 6.13 23.45
C THR A 170 -11.91 5.32 22.18
N SER A 171 -12.81 4.34 22.24
CA SER A 171 -13.22 3.52 21.11
C SER A 171 -13.68 4.41 19.95
N SER A 172 -12.77 4.71 19.03
CA SER A 172 -13.13 5.27 17.74
C SER A 172 -13.81 4.15 16.95
N GLU A 173 -15.14 4.05 17.09
CA GLU A 173 -16.01 3.08 16.42
C GLU A 173 -16.12 3.38 14.91
N SER A 174 -15.00 3.42 14.18
CA SER A 174 -15.06 3.37 12.72
C SER A 174 -15.26 1.93 12.29
N SER A 175 -16.53 1.58 12.07
CA SER A 175 -16.92 0.35 11.39
C SER A 175 -16.26 0.28 10.02
N PHE A 176 -15.62 -0.84 9.68
CA PHE A 176 -14.99 -1.05 8.37
C PHE A 176 -16.02 -0.89 7.24
N SER A 177 -17.26 -1.34 7.48
CA SER A 177 -18.36 -1.26 6.52
C SER A 177 -18.66 0.18 6.05
N ASN A 178 -18.37 1.18 6.90
CA ASN A 178 -18.62 2.59 6.64
C ASN A 178 -17.43 3.33 6.02
N LEU A 179 -16.33 2.64 5.70
CA LEU A 179 -15.17 3.28 5.09
C LEU A 179 -15.55 3.87 3.71
N PRO A 180 -15.39 5.19 3.54
CA PRO A 180 -15.77 5.85 2.29
C PRO A 180 -14.83 5.41 1.17
N LEU A 181 -15.38 5.25 -0.02
CA LEU A 181 -14.56 5.08 -1.21
C LEU A 181 -14.07 6.46 -1.66
N LYS A 182 -12.75 6.64 -1.69
CA LYS A 182 -12.14 7.89 -2.13
C LYS A 182 -11.99 7.91 -3.64
N GLU A 183 -12.94 8.55 -4.32
CA GLU A 183 -12.88 8.72 -5.77
C GLU A 183 -11.82 9.76 -6.16
N THR A 184 -10.95 9.39 -7.10
CA THR A 184 -9.97 10.31 -7.70
C THR A 184 -10.32 10.51 -9.17
N LYS A 185 -10.42 11.77 -9.62
CA LYS A 185 -10.79 12.08 -11.02
C LYS A 185 -9.75 11.61 -12.04
N GLU A 186 -8.48 11.70 -11.68
CA GLU A 186 -7.36 11.35 -12.56
C GLU A 186 -7.10 9.83 -12.61
N TYR A 187 -7.26 9.15 -11.46
CA TYR A 187 -7.02 7.71 -11.30
C TYR A 187 -8.20 7.02 -10.59
N PRO A 188 -9.32 6.76 -11.27
CA PRO A 188 -10.55 6.29 -10.64
C PRO A 188 -10.45 4.90 -10.01
N TYR A 189 -9.49 4.08 -10.46
CA TYR A 189 -9.28 2.71 -9.98
C TYR A 189 -7.98 2.56 -9.18
N THR A 190 -7.47 3.66 -8.63
CA THR A 190 -6.23 3.68 -7.84
C THR A 190 -6.49 4.36 -6.50
N LEU A 191 -6.20 3.67 -5.41
CA LEU A 191 -6.07 4.28 -4.10
C LEU A 191 -4.75 5.05 -4.03
N ASP A 192 -4.79 6.38 -3.89
CA ASP A 192 -3.60 7.19 -3.64
C ASP A 192 -3.50 7.51 -2.16
N LEU A 193 -2.56 6.85 -1.46
CA LEU A 193 -2.36 7.01 -0.02
C LEU A 193 -1.89 8.42 0.35
N ARG A 194 -1.36 9.20 -0.58
CA ARG A 194 -0.94 10.59 -0.31
C ARG A 194 -2.13 11.51 -0.02
N ASN A 195 -3.29 11.19 -0.57
CA ASN A 195 -4.48 12.01 -0.40
C ASN A 195 -5.16 11.77 0.95
N THR A 196 -4.59 10.98 1.86
CA THR A 196 -5.26 10.51 3.09
C THR A 196 -5.04 11.40 4.30
N LEU A 197 -4.16 12.40 4.16
CA LEU A 197 -3.91 13.48 5.12
C LEU A 197 -4.83 14.69 4.87
#